data_AF-A0A2N5L039-F1
#
_entry.id   AF-A0A2N5L039-F1
#
_cell.length_a   1.000
_cell.length_b   1.000
_cell.length_c   1.000
_cell.angle_alpha   90.00
_cell.angle_beta   90.00
_cell.angle_gamma   90.00
#
_symmetry.space_group_name_H-M   'P 1'
#
loop_
_entity.id
_entity.type
_entity.pdbx_description
1 polymer ?
#
loop_
_entity_poly.entity_id
_entity_poly.type
_entity_poly.pdbx_seq_one_letter_code
_entity_poly.pdbx_strand_id
1 'polypeptide(L)'
;MLKFNKIDNDASKNFLNKFHTFYLDRIQNFYNAQSEQLTRFSWSGNKKVMIYGIEVYDDNSIGHKANIVFATVARKENKLLFSNAIGVTKNPEFSKLLGTRKQLDWLINQEFIPKKLAANIINGSLNTGYGEFGNFVDYITEALANKWVDNEYKETLEIESKSVPITTFPLSKQKYFVDRYQFDDMLETINNTQFTDEFNQCLWAYDQQKWFLCASGLGSCLEHLMLIILQNYAHNGYKTLNGLGFHPTFEKYVERFRKEPINISSRQETYLRIVFMARNAIDHFNTGNTSKELCDLMLNGVSSIFNDYFKKSLENNK
;
A
#
# COMPACT_ATOMS: atom_id res chain seq x y z
N MET A 1 -14.75 -16.23 -24.82
CA MET A 1 -14.61 -16.18 -23.35
C MET A 1 -14.71 -17.59 -22.77
N LEU A 2 -13.79 -17.97 -21.88
CA LEU A 2 -13.78 -19.30 -21.25
C LEU A 2 -14.90 -19.44 -20.22
N LYS A 3 -15.53 -20.61 -20.18
CA LYS A 3 -16.53 -20.97 -19.17
C LYS A 3 -15.87 -21.85 -18.12
N PHE A 4 -15.88 -21.39 -16.88
CA PHE A 4 -15.35 -22.13 -15.73
C PHE A 4 -16.47 -22.91 -15.06
N ASN A 5 -16.33 -24.23 -15.04
CA ASN A 5 -17.27 -25.14 -14.41
C ASN A 5 -16.77 -25.51 -13.00
N LYS A 6 -17.67 -25.51 -12.02
CA LYS A 6 -17.37 -26.01 -10.68
C LYS A 6 -17.16 -27.52 -10.76
N ILE A 7 -16.04 -27.99 -10.24
CA ILE A 7 -15.84 -29.40 -9.93
C ILE A 7 -16.30 -29.59 -8.50
N ASP A 8 -17.37 -30.38 -8.31
CA ASP A 8 -17.99 -30.62 -7.00
C ASP A 8 -18.16 -32.13 -6.80
N ASN A 9 -17.03 -32.81 -6.61
CA ASN A 9 -16.95 -34.24 -6.32
C ASN A 9 -15.96 -34.50 -5.18
N ASP A 10 -15.92 -35.73 -4.67
CA ASP A 10 -15.07 -36.06 -3.52
C ASP A 10 -13.58 -35.88 -3.82
N ALA A 11 -13.15 -36.14 -5.06
CA ALA A 11 -11.77 -35.88 -5.50
C ALA A 11 -11.40 -34.39 -5.36
N SER A 12 -12.27 -33.47 -5.79
CA SER A 12 -12.04 -32.03 -5.66
C SER A 12 -12.01 -31.54 -4.21
N LYS A 13 -12.84 -32.13 -3.34
CA LYS A 13 -12.85 -31.81 -1.90
C LYS A 13 -11.57 -32.31 -1.23
N ASN A 14 -11.15 -33.53 -1.54
CA ASN A 14 -9.90 -34.10 -1.07
C ASN A 14 -8.70 -33.27 -1.57
N PHE A 15 -8.75 -32.81 -2.83
CA PHE A 15 -7.74 -31.90 -3.38
C PHE A 15 -7.63 -30.62 -2.56
N LEU A 16 -8.75 -29.91 -2.37
CA LEU A 16 -8.76 -28.64 -1.66
C LEU A 16 -8.27 -28.81 -0.22
N ASN A 17 -8.71 -29.87 0.47
CA ASN A 17 -8.31 -30.14 1.85
C ASN A 17 -6.82 -30.46 1.95
N LYS A 18 -6.32 -31.40 1.14
CA LYS A 18 -4.92 -31.83 1.17
C LYS A 18 -3.98 -30.70 0.76
N PHE A 19 -4.32 -29.94 -0.28
CA PHE A 19 -3.52 -28.83 -0.75
C PHE A 19 -3.47 -27.69 0.27
N HIS A 20 -4.61 -27.39 0.92
CA HIS A 20 -4.66 -26.43 2.02
C HIS A 20 -3.84 -26.89 3.24
N THR A 21 -3.85 -28.19 3.57
CA THR A 21 -3.00 -28.73 4.65
C THR A 21 -1.52 -28.48 4.38
N PHE A 22 -1.03 -28.79 3.17
CA PHE A 22 0.37 -28.50 2.81
C PHE A 22 0.68 -27.01 2.83
N TYR A 23 -0.25 -26.19 2.34
CA TYR A 23 -0.10 -24.73 2.37
C TYR A 23 0.03 -24.20 3.81
N LEU A 24 -0.82 -24.66 4.74
CA LEU A 24 -0.75 -24.27 6.14
C LEU A 24 0.49 -24.83 6.85
N ASP A 25 0.89 -26.05 6.54
CA ASP A 25 2.10 -26.67 7.08
C ASP A 25 3.34 -25.83 6.76
N ARG A 26 3.49 -25.39 5.49
CA ARG A 26 4.58 -24.50 5.09
C ARG A 26 4.57 -23.19 5.87
N ILE A 27 3.40 -22.59 6.09
CA ILE A 27 3.28 -21.33 6.84
C ILE A 27 3.67 -21.53 8.30
N GLN A 28 3.17 -22.58 8.94
CA GLN A 28 3.30 -22.81 10.38
C GLN A 28 4.65 -23.42 10.77
N ASN A 29 5.14 -24.39 9.99
CA ASN A 29 6.28 -25.20 10.37
C ASN A 29 7.58 -24.75 9.71
N PHE A 30 7.53 -24.13 8.51
CA PHE A 30 8.74 -23.60 7.87
C PHE A 30 8.94 -22.10 8.16
N TYR A 31 7.91 -21.28 7.94
CA TYR A 31 8.01 -19.84 8.19
C TYR A 31 7.70 -19.43 9.64
N ASN A 32 7.10 -20.33 10.44
CA ASN A 32 6.63 -20.04 11.80
C ASN A 32 5.83 -18.73 11.90
N ALA A 33 4.99 -18.47 10.89
CA ALA A 33 4.26 -17.21 10.81
C ALA A 33 3.08 -17.19 11.79
N GLN A 34 3.00 -16.14 12.61
CA GLN A 34 1.96 -15.98 13.66
C GLN A 34 1.19 -14.66 13.51
N SER A 35 -0.06 -14.65 13.97
CA SER A 35 -0.89 -13.45 14.11
C SER A 35 -0.90 -12.53 12.87
N GLU A 36 -0.30 -11.34 12.96
CA GLU A 36 -0.28 -10.33 11.88
C GLU A 36 0.46 -10.82 10.63
N GLN A 37 1.45 -11.71 10.77
CA GLN A 37 2.19 -12.27 9.63
C GLN A 37 1.31 -13.17 8.75
N LEU A 38 0.19 -13.67 9.29
CA LEU A 38 -0.79 -14.42 8.50
C LEU A 38 -1.48 -13.55 7.44
N THR A 39 -1.44 -12.22 7.57
CA THR A 39 -2.00 -11.30 6.58
C THR A 39 -1.33 -11.41 5.22
N ARG A 40 -0.03 -11.79 5.17
CA ARG A 40 0.78 -11.99 3.96
C ARG A 40 0.30 -13.12 3.05
N PHE A 41 -0.42 -14.09 3.61
CA PHE A 41 -0.81 -15.31 2.93
C PHE A 41 -2.28 -15.26 2.51
N SER A 42 -2.58 -15.59 1.25
CA SER A 42 -3.95 -15.44 0.72
C SER A 42 -4.93 -16.51 1.22
N TRP A 43 -4.42 -17.66 1.69
CA TRP A 43 -5.24 -18.79 2.14
C TRP A 43 -5.00 -19.18 3.60
N SER A 44 -4.66 -18.20 4.46
CA SER A 44 -4.49 -18.39 5.90
C SER A 44 -5.73 -17.98 6.71
N GLY A 45 -5.87 -18.55 7.92
CA GLY A 45 -6.93 -18.20 8.86
C GLY A 45 -8.33 -18.43 8.28
N ASN A 46 -9.19 -17.41 8.34
CA ASN A 46 -10.56 -17.50 7.83
C ASN A 46 -10.68 -17.25 6.32
N LYS A 47 -9.60 -16.86 5.63
CA LYS A 47 -9.62 -16.56 4.19
C LYS A 47 -9.99 -17.80 3.38
N LYS A 48 -10.58 -17.58 2.21
CA LYS A 48 -11.02 -18.62 1.27
C LYS A 48 -10.54 -18.28 -0.12
N VAL A 49 -10.31 -19.28 -0.96
CA VAL A 49 -9.80 -19.09 -2.32
C VAL A 49 -10.60 -19.88 -3.35
N MET A 50 -10.67 -19.37 -4.57
CA MET A 50 -11.11 -20.13 -5.74
C MET A 50 -9.88 -20.48 -6.55
N ILE A 51 -9.65 -21.77 -6.78
CA ILE A 51 -8.56 -22.29 -7.60
C ILE A 51 -9.14 -22.57 -8.99
N TYR A 52 -8.47 -22.05 -10.00
CA TYR A 52 -8.81 -22.17 -11.41
C TYR A 52 -7.79 -23.05 -12.10
N GLY A 53 -8.26 -24.07 -12.80
CA GLY A 53 -7.48 -24.85 -13.75
C GLY A 53 -7.94 -24.56 -15.17
N ILE A 54 -7.00 -24.28 -16.06
CA ILE A 54 -7.25 -24.14 -17.49
C ILE A 54 -6.41 -25.18 -18.21
N GLU A 55 -7.06 -26.15 -18.84
CA GLU A 55 -6.38 -27.08 -19.74
C GLU A 55 -6.09 -26.37 -21.06
N VAL A 56 -4.82 -26.34 -21.46
CA VAL A 56 -4.30 -25.67 -22.65
C VAL A 56 -3.48 -26.65 -23.49
N TYR A 57 -3.32 -26.32 -24.76
CA TYR A 57 -2.46 -27.07 -25.66
C TYR A 57 -0.97 -26.83 -25.35
N ASP A 58 -0.18 -27.91 -25.34
CA ASP A 58 1.28 -27.85 -25.23
C ASP A 58 1.91 -28.87 -26.20
N ASP A 59 2.83 -28.43 -27.05
CA ASP A 59 3.46 -29.31 -28.04
C ASP A 59 4.38 -30.36 -27.37
N ASN A 60 4.91 -30.05 -26.19
CA ASN A 60 5.98 -30.82 -25.56
C ASN A 60 5.51 -31.83 -24.50
N SER A 61 4.23 -31.82 -24.13
CA SER A 61 3.71 -32.68 -23.07
C SER A 61 3.05 -33.96 -23.59
N ILE A 62 3.02 -34.98 -22.75
CA ILE A 62 2.30 -36.23 -23.01
C ILE A 62 0.81 -35.90 -23.20
N GLY A 63 0.26 -36.30 -24.34
CA GLY A 63 -1.14 -36.03 -24.72
C GLY A 63 -1.38 -34.61 -25.25
N HIS A 64 -0.33 -33.81 -25.42
CA HIS A 64 -0.37 -32.41 -25.87
C HIS A 64 -1.23 -31.47 -25.00
N LYS A 65 -1.22 -31.73 -23.68
CA LYS A 65 -2.01 -31.01 -22.68
C LYS A 65 -1.13 -30.47 -21.56
N ALA A 66 -1.33 -29.22 -21.21
CA ALA A 66 -0.83 -28.62 -19.98
C ALA A 66 -1.96 -27.93 -19.25
N ASN A 67 -1.75 -27.60 -17.98
CA ASN A 67 -2.73 -26.94 -17.12
C ASN A 67 -2.12 -25.67 -16.56
N ILE A 68 -2.75 -24.54 -16.82
CA ILE A 68 -2.46 -23.28 -16.13
C ILE A 68 -3.33 -23.26 -14.87
N VAL A 69 -2.68 -23.13 -13.71
CA VAL A 69 -3.37 -23.10 -12.42
C VAL A 69 -3.10 -21.78 -11.72
N PHE A 70 -4.14 -21.14 -11.21
CA PHE A 70 -4.03 -19.95 -10.39
C PHE A 70 -5.21 -19.85 -9.43
N ALA A 71 -5.10 -18.98 -8.43
CA ALA A 71 -6.13 -18.73 -7.45
C ALA A 71 -6.56 -17.26 -7.42
N THR A 72 -7.77 -17.04 -6.94
CA THR A 72 -8.28 -15.71 -6.54
C THR A 72 -8.88 -15.78 -5.15
N VAL A 73 -9.00 -14.65 -4.47
CA VAL A 73 -9.71 -14.57 -3.18
C VAL A 73 -11.19 -14.90 -3.36
N ALA A 74 -11.74 -15.71 -2.46
CA ALA A 74 -13.14 -16.09 -2.40
C ALA A 74 -13.83 -15.49 -1.17
N ARG A 75 -15.13 -15.18 -1.30
CA ARG A 75 -15.91 -14.57 -0.21
C ARG A 75 -16.55 -15.57 0.77
N LYS A 76 -16.83 -16.80 0.33
CA LYS A 76 -17.68 -17.74 1.08
C LYS A 76 -17.04 -19.10 1.32
N GLU A 77 -16.54 -19.73 0.26
CA GLU A 77 -16.06 -21.11 0.32
C GLU A 77 -14.89 -21.32 -0.63
N ASN A 78 -14.09 -22.36 -0.35
CA ASN A 78 -13.05 -22.80 -1.26
C ASN A 78 -13.69 -23.51 -2.46
N LYS A 79 -13.21 -23.23 -3.68
CA LYS A 79 -13.72 -23.89 -4.90
C LYS A 79 -12.61 -24.30 -5.84
N LEU A 80 -12.85 -25.39 -6.55
CA LEU A 80 -12.09 -25.77 -7.73
C LEU A 80 -12.94 -25.53 -8.98
N LEU A 81 -12.40 -24.74 -9.90
CA LEU A 81 -13.03 -24.34 -11.14
C LEU A 81 -12.16 -24.79 -12.31
N PHE A 82 -12.78 -25.35 -13.34
CA PHE A 82 -12.07 -25.87 -14.50
C PHE A 82 -12.62 -25.34 -15.82
N SER A 83 -11.73 -25.07 -16.76
CA SER A 83 -12.08 -24.78 -18.15
C SER A 83 -11.15 -25.49 -19.11
N ASN A 84 -11.69 -25.96 -20.23
CA ASN A 84 -10.89 -26.49 -21.33
C ASN A 84 -10.72 -25.39 -22.40
N ALA A 85 -9.48 -25.03 -22.67
CA ALA A 85 -9.09 -24.01 -23.65
C ALA A 85 -8.28 -24.61 -24.82
N ILE A 86 -8.17 -25.93 -24.96
CA ILE A 86 -7.39 -26.57 -26.04
C ILE A 86 -7.85 -26.07 -27.40
N GLY A 87 -9.17 -25.97 -27.63
CA GLY A 87 -9.73 -25.54 -28.91
C GLY A 87 -9.30 -24.14 -29.35
N VAL A 88 -8.95 -23.25 -28.40
CA VAL A 88 -8.49 -21.89 -28.71
C VAL A 88 -6.97 -21.72 -28.56
N THR A 89 -6.29 -22.67 -27.91
CA THR A 89 -4.83 -22.63 -27.64
C THR A 89 -4.02 -23.52 -28.56
N LYS A 90 -4.66 -24.41 -29.34
CA LYS A 90 -4.00 -25.21 -30.38
C LYS A 90 -3.70 -24.35 -31.62
N ASN A 91 -2.75 -23.44 -31.47
CA ASN A 91 -2.30 -22.56 -32.55
C ASN A 91 -0.81 -22.16 -32.34
N PRO A 92 -0.11 -21.73 -33.40
CA PRO A 92 1.31 -21.38 -33.30
C PRO A 92 1.63 -20.17 -32.43
N GLU A 93 0.69 -19.24 -32.23
CA GLU A 93 0.93 -18.06 -31.39
C GLU A 93 0.98 -18.44 -29.91
N PHE A 94 0.12 -19.36 -29.49
CA PHE A 94 0.08 -19.86 -28.13
C PHE A 94 1.15 -20.92 -27.86
N SER A 95 1.32 -21.90 -28.76
CA SER A 95 2.19 -23.06 -28.49
C SER A 95 3.67 -22.69 -28.36
N LYS A 96 4.09 -21.55 -28.92
CA LYS A 96 5.45 -21.01 -28.80
C LYS A 96 5.70 -20.20 -27.53
N LEU A 97 4.67 -19.93 -26.71
CA LEU A 97 4.83 -19.14 -25.49
C LEU A 97 5.51 -19.95 -24.40
N LEU A 98 6.71 -19.53 -24.03
CA LEU A 98 7.47 -20.12 -22.92
C LEU A 98 7.10 -19.44 -21.60
N GLY A 99 6.52 -20.22 -20.69
CA GLY A 99 6.24 -19.84 -19.32
C GLY A 99 4.77 -19.54 -19.04
N THR A 100 4.31 -20.00 -17.89
CA THR A 100 2.91 -19.95 -17.44
C THR A 100 2.33 -18.53 -17.47
N ARG A 101 3.12 -17.53 -17.08
CA ARG A 101 2.69 -16.13 -17.06
C ARG A 101 2.39 -15.62 -18.48
N LYS A 102 3.27 -15.87 -19.44
CA LYS A 102 3.06 -15.45 -20.83
C LYS A 102 1.83 -16.12 -21.45
N GLN A 103 1.63 -17.40 -21.15
CA GLN A 103 0.45 -18.15 -21.59
C GLN A 103 -0.84 -17.59 -20.98
N LEU A 104 -0.84 -17.28 -19.68
CA LEU A 104 -1.96 -16.65 -19.00
C LEU A 104 -2.25 -15.25 -19.54
N ASP A 105 -1.21 -14.43 -19.74
CA ASP A 105 -1.32 -13.08 -20.28
C ASP A 105 -1.88 -13.10 -21.70
N TRP A 106 -1.49 -14.07 -22.52
CA TRP A 106 -2.08 -14.26 -23.85
C TRP A 106 -3.59 -14.55 -23.76
N LEU A 107 -4.03 -15.42 -22.84
CA LEU A 107 -5.46 -15.70 -22.63
C LEU A 107 -6.23 -14.45 -22.15
N ILE A 108 -5.59 -13.57 -21.37
CA ILE A 108 -6.17 -12.31 -20.91
C ILE A 108 -6.26 -11.31 -22.08
N ASN A 109 -5.19 -11.18 -22.88
CA ASN A 109 -5.11 -10.25 -24.00
C ASN A 109 -6.07 -10.62 -25.14
N GLN A 110 -6.28 -11.92 -25.36
CA GLN A 110 -7.28 -12.43 -26.31
C GLN A 110 -8.71 -12.43 -25.74
N GLU A 111 -8.93 -11.82 -24.57
CA GLU A 111 -10.23 -11.69 -23.90
C GLU A 111 -10.94 -13.04 -23.60
N PHE A 112 -10.16 -14.12 -23.55
CA PHE A 112 -10.65 -15.42 -23.08
C PHE A 112 -10.86 -15.40 -21.56
N ILE A 113 -10.04 -14.64 -20.84
CA ILE A 113 -10.15 -14.36 -19.41
C ILE A 113 -10.57 -12.89 -19.21
N PRO A 114 -11.68 -12.61 -18.49
CA PRO A 114 -12.11 -11.24 -18.25
C PRO A 114 -11.06 -10.44 -17.46
N LYS A 115 -10.83 -9.17 -17.84
CA LYS A 115 -9.90 -8.26 -17.12
C LYS A 115 -10.20 -8.15 -15.62
N LYS A 116 -11.50 -8.19 -15.25
CA LYS A 116 -11.94 -8.21 -13.84
C LYS A 116 -11.46 -9.46 -13.10
N LEU A 117 -11.44 -10.63 -13.75
CA LEU A 117 -10.89 -11.85 -13.15
C LEU A 117 -9.36 -11.74 -13.06
N ALA A 118 -8.72 -11.30 -14.13
CA ALA A 118 -7.27 -11.10 -14.19
C ALA A 118 -6.72 -10.20 -13.07
N ALA A 119 -7.41 -9.10 -12.76
CA ALA A 119 -7.03 -8.17 -11.71
C ALA A 119 -7.06 -8.75 -10.29
N ASN A 120 -7.72 -9.90 -10.09
CA ASN A 120 -7.86 -10.56 -8.78
C ASN A 120 -7.02 -11.84 -8.66
N ILE A 121 -6.16 -12.13 -9.64
CA ILE A 121 -5.27 -13.29 -9.62
C ILE A 121 -4.21 -13.09 -8.54
N ILE A 122 -4.06 -14.09 -7.68
CA ILE A 122 -2.99 -14.18 -6.69
C ILE A 122 -1.73 -14.63 -7.44
N ASN A 123 -0.76 -13.73 -7.64
CA ASN A 123 0.42 -14.01 -8.47
C ASN A 123 1.23 -15.20 -7.96
N GLY A 124 1.45 -15.29 -6.64
CA GLY A 124 2.18 -16.40 -6.04
C GLY A 124 1.57 -17.79 -6.28
N SER A 125 0.27 -17.86 -6.59
CA SER A 125 -0.45 -19.11 -6.87
C SER A 125 -0.25 -19.67 -8.28
N LEU A 126 0.35 -18.88 -9.18
CA LEU A 126 0.46 -19.23 -10.59
C LEU A 126 1.39 -20.45 -10.79
N ASN A 127 0.87 -21.48 -11.45
CA ASN A 127 1.61 -22.72 -11.67
C ASN A 127 1.23 -23.43 -12.97
N THR A 128 2.09 -24.35 -13.42
CA THR A 128 1.82 -25.24 -14.55
C THR A 128 1.83 -26.68 -14.08
N GLY A 129 0.82 -27.45 -14.49
CA GLY A 129 0.83 -28.92 -14.43
C GLY A 129 0.85 -29.51 -15.84
N TYR A 130 1.43 -30.69 -16.03
CA TYR A 130 1.43 -31.38 -17.33
C TYR A 130 0.50 -32.60 -17.29
N GLY A 131 -0.11 -32.92 -18.44
CA GLY A 131 -1.08 -34.02 -18.56
C GLY A 131 -2.53 -33.57 -18.34
N GLU A 132 -3.44 -34.53 -18.17
CA GLU A 132 -4.87 -34.25 -17.98
C GLU A 132 -5.15 -33.59 -16.64
N PHE A 133 -6.10 -32.65 -16.62
CA PHE A 133 -6.44 -31.93 -15.38
C PHE A 133 -6.89 -32.86 -14.24
N GLY A 134 -7.60 -33.96 -14.54
CA GLY A 134 -7.97 -34.96 -13.53
C GLY A 134 -6.76 -35.55 -12.83
N ASN A 135 -5.70 -35.89 -13.59
CA ASN A 135 -4.45 -36.36 -13.03
C ASN A 135 -3.77 -35.28 -12.18
N PHE A 136 -3.85 -34.00 -12.56
CA PHE A 136 -3.34 -32.91 -11.72
C PHE A 136 -4.06 -32.83 -10.36
N VAL A 137 -5.37 -33.09 -10.33
CA VAL A 137 -6.16 -33.15 -9.10
C VAL A 137 -5.76 -34.34 -8.22
N ASP A 138 -5.38 -35.46 -8.82
CA ASP A 138 -5.01 -36.68 -8.11
C ASP A 138 -3.52 -36.70 -7.66
N TYR A 139 -2.63 -36.03 -8.40
CA TYR A 139 -1.17 -35.99 -8.16
C TYR A 139 -0.69 -34.66 -7.56
N ILE A 140 -1.45 -34.12 -6.61
CA ILE A 140 -1.03 -32.94 -5.83
C ILE A 140 0.30 -33.23 -5.14
N THR A 141 1.28 -32.36 -5.39
CA THR A 141 2.52 -32.39 -4.64
C THR A 141 2.54 -31.26 -3.62
N GLU A 142 3.01 -31.58 -2.42
CA GLU A 142 3.35 -30.62 -1.38
C GLU A 142 4.25 -29.50 -1.94
N ALA A 143 5.15 -29.83 -2.86
CA ALA A 143 6.00 -28.87 -3.56
C ALA A 143 5.22 -27.72 -4.24
N LEU A 144 4.04 -27.99 -4.82
CA LEU A 144 3.21 -26.94 -5.44
C LEU A 144 2.62 -25.99 -4.39
N ALA A 145 2.19 -26.51 -3.24
CA ALA A 145 1.65 -25.71 -2.14
C ALA A 145 2.77 -24.87 -1.51
N ASN A 146 3.93 -25.49 -1.26
CA ASN A 146 5.11 -24.84 -0.71
C ASN A 146 5.57 -23.70 -1.62
N LYS A 147 5.62 -23.93 -2.93
CA LYS A 147 5.97 -22.89 -3.91
C LYS A 147 5.01 -21.70 -3.88
N TRP A 148 3.71 -21.92 -3.69
CA TRP A 148 2.76 -20.82 -3.55
C TRP A 148 3.08 -19.97 -2.32
N VAL A 149 3.22 -20.59 -1.15
CA VAL A 149 3.56 -19.89 0.10
C VAL A 149 4.88 -19.12 -0.04
N ASP A 150 5.90 -19.75 -0.60
CA ASP A 150 7.22 -19.15 -0.79
C ASP A 150 7.16 -17.90 -1.70
N ASN A 151 6.36 -17.95 -2.77
CA ASN A 151 6.16 -16.81 -3.65
C ASN A 151 5.43 -15.66 -2.95
N GLU A 152 4.37 -15.93 -2.19
CA GLU A 152 3.64 -14.89 -1.44
C GLU A 152 4.53 -14.23 -0.38
N TYR A 153 5.32 -15.04 0.33
CA TYR A 153 6.29 -14.53 1.28
C TYR A 153 7.31 -13.61 0.60
N LYS A 154 7.88 -14.05 -0.53
CA LYS A 154 8.85 -13.28 -1.30
C LYS A 154 8.26 -11.97 -1.83
N GLU A 155 7.08 -12.02 -2.46
CA GLU A 155 6.41 -10.83 -3.00
C GLU A 155 6.11 -9.81 -1.89
N THR A 156 5.63 -10.27 -0.74
CA THR A 156 5.32 -9.39 0.39
C THR A 156 6.60 -8.81 1.00
N LEU A 157 7.64 -9.63 1.17
CA LEU A 157 8.93 -9.16 1.67
C LEU A 157 9.56 -8.15 0.73
N GLU A 158 9.49 -8.34 -0.59
CA GLU A 158 9.98 -7.37 -1.58
C GLU A 158 9.24 -6.02 -1.50
N ILE A 159 7.97 -6.00 -1.12
CA ILE A 159 7.20 -4.77 -0.93
C ILE A 159 7.54 -4.11 0.41
N GLU A 160 7.58 -4.88 1.50
CA GLU A 160 7.87 -4.37 2.85
C GLU A 160 9.33 -3.95 3.04
N SER A 161 10.28 -4.63 2.38
CA SER A 161 11.72 -4.34 2.44
C SER A 161 12.12 -3.16 1.56
N LYS A 162 11.27 -2.78 0.59
CA LYS A 162 11.39 -1.47 -0.05
C LYS A 162 10.97 -0.45 0.99
N SER A 163 11.95 0.21 1.61
CA SER A 163 11.75 1.58 2.07
C SER A 163 11.02 2.28 0.94
N VAL A 164 9.86 2.88 1.23
CA VAL A 164 9.27 3.87 0.31
C VAL A 164 10.45 4.79 0.01
N PRO A 165 10.99 4.80 -1.22
CA PRO A 165 12.13 5.63 -1.47
C PRO A 165 11.67 7.03 -1.12
N ILE A 166 12.44 7.72 -0.28
CA ILE A 166 12.40 9.18 -0.26
C ILE A 166 12.81 9.54 -1.68
N THR A 167 11.81 9.61 -2.55
CA THR A 167 12.01 10.10 -3.90
C THR A 167 12.38 11.54 -3.65
N THR A 168 13.63 11.89 -3.92
CA THR A 168 13.96 13.29 -4.19
C THR A 168 12.92 13.73 -5.18
N PHE A 169 12.15 14.74 -4.75
CA PHE A 169 10.99 15.20 -5.48
C PHE A 169 11.39 15.33 -6.95
N PRO A 170 10.63 14.78 -7.91
CA PRO A 170 10.84 15.21 -9.28
C PRO A 170 10.68 16.72 -9.25
N LEU A 171 11.73 17.46 -9.59
CA LEU A 171 11.70 18.91 -9.83
C LEU A 171 10.45 19.18 -10.65
N SER A 172 9.39 19.63 -9.97
CA SER A 172 8.05 19.32 -10.43
C SER A 172 7.79 20.07 -11.72
N LYS A 173 6.98 19.48 -12.60
CA LYS A 173 6.36 20.22 -13.71
C LYS A 173 5.35 21.28 -13.20
N GLN A 174 5.25 21.48 -11.88
CA GLN A 174 4.56 22.58 -11.21
C GLN A 174 5.56 23.52 -10.50
N LYS A 175 6.57 24.01 -11.24
CA LYS A 175 7.56 25.03 -10.80
C LYS A 175 6.97 26.16 -9.94
N TYR A 176 5.72 26.56 -10.20
CA TYR A 176 5.12 27.75 -9.61
C TYR A 176 4.93 27.74 -8.08
N PHE A 177 4.76 26.58 -7.43
CA PHE A 177 4.44 26.53 -5.99
C PHE A 177 5.65 26.21 -5.09
N VAL A 178 6.56 25.33 -5.52
CA VAL A 178 7.81 25.05 -4.79
C VAL A 178 8.70 26.30 -4.75
N ASP A 179 8.78 27.02 -5.88
CA ASP A 179 9.55 28.27 -5.98
C ASP A 179 8.96 29.41 -5.13
N ARG A 180 7.64 29.41 -4.87
CA ARG A 180 6.98 30.47 -4.07
C ARG A 180 7.30 30.39 -2.59
N TYR A 181 7.46 29.18 -2.05
CA TYR A 181 7.62 28.97 -0.61
C TYR A 181 9.03 28.55 -0.17
N GLN A 182 9.93 28.25 -1.12
CA GLN A 182 11.30 27.82 -0.84
C GLN A 182 11.32 26.62 0.14
N PHE A 183 10.48 25.61 -0.12
CA PHE A 183 10.33 24.48 0.80
C PHE A 183 11.60 23.63 0.93
N ASP A 184 12.44 23.57 -0.10
CA ASP A 184 13.72 22.86 -0.02
C ASP A 184 14.62 23.48 1.06
N ASP A 185 14.79 24.81 1.03
CA ASP A 185 15.52 25.56 2.06
C ASP A 185 14.91 25.35 3.45
N MET A 186 13.58 25.32 3.54
CA MET A 186 12.88 25.04 4.79
C MET A 186 13.22 23.66 5.34
N LEU A 187 13.12 22.62 4.51
CA LEU A 187 13.38 21.24 4.90
C LEU A 187 14.85 21.03 5.29
N GLU A 188 15.78 21.61 4.53
CA GLU A 188 17.21 21.62 4.85
C GLU A 188 17.48 22.33 6.18
N THR A 189 16.83 23.47 6.44
CA THR A 189 17.01 24.23 7.69
C THR A 189 16.43 23.48 8.90
N ILE A 190 15.29 22.80 8.73
CA ILE A 190 14.68 22.01 9.80
C ILE A 190 15.53 20.78 10.13
N ASN A 191 16.16 20.17 9.11
CA ASN A 191 17.06 19.02 9.23
C ASN A 191 16.49 17.88 10.11
N ASN A 192 15.21 17.56 9.90
CA ASN A 192 14.52 16.46 10.56
C ASN A 192 14.01 15.50 9.51
N THR A 193 14.56 14.28 9.49
CA THR A 193 14.27 13.26 8.46
C THR A 193 12.80 12.83 8.47
N GLN A 194 12.20 12.69 9.66
CA GLN A 194 10.80 12.32 9.80
C GLN A 194 9.88 13.43 9.27
N PHE A 195 10.09 14.67 9.70
CA PHE A 195 9.32 15.82 9.20
C PHE A 195 9.44 15.97 7.68
N THR A 196 10.66 15.78 7.16
CA THR A 196 10.93 15.86 5.72
C THR A 196 10.15 14.81 4.93
N ASP A 197 10.11 13.57 5.42
CA ASP A 197 9.34 12.52 4.79
C ASP A 197 7.83 12.79 4.85
N GLU A 198 7.30 13.12 6.04
CA GLU A 198 5.88 13.46 6.24
C GLU A 198 5.43 14.60 5.32
N PHE A 199 6.22 15.68 5.25
CA PHE A 199 5.91 16.84 4.43
C PHE A 199 5.97 16.52 2.93
N ASN A 200 6.96 15.74 2.50
CA ASN A 200 7.06 15.31 1.10
C ASN A 200 5.87 14.43 0.67
N GLN A 201 5.39 13.55 1.54
CA GLN A 201 4.16 12.79 1.27
C GLN A 201 2.95 13.71 1.07
N CYS A 202 2.85 14.79 1.86
CA CYS A 202 1.78 15.78 1.70
C CYS A 202 1.87 16.54 0.37
N LEU A 203 3.08 16.93 -0.05
CA LEU A 203 3.30 17.59 -1.33
C LEU A 203 2.99 16.66 -2.50
N TRP A 204 3.34 15.37 -2.40
CA TRP A 204 2.97 14.39 -3.41
C TRP A 204 1.45 14.26 -3.52
N ALA A 205 0.75 14.16 -2.39
CA ALA A 205 -0.71 14.10 -2.37
C ALA A 205 -1.34 15.36 -2.97
N TYR A 206 -0.74 16.53 -2.74
CA TYR A 206 -1.15 17.78 -3.37
C TYR A 206 -1.01 17.72 -4.90
N ASP A 207 0.16 17.34 -5.43
CA ASP A 207 0.41 17.26 -6.87
C ASP A 207 -0.54 16.27 -7.57
N GLN A 208 -0.85 15.16 -6.89
CA GLN A 208 -1.78 14.13 -7.38
C GLN A 208 -3.26 14.47 -7.15
N GLN A 209 -3.56 15.70 -6.73
CA GLN A 209 -4.92 16.19 -6.48
C GLN A 209 -5.71 15.37 -5.45
N LYS A 210 -4.98 14.76 -4.50
CA LYS A 210 -5.53 13.99 -3.38
C LYS A 210 -5.70 14.90 -2.17
N TRP A 211 -6.60 15.88 -2.30
CA TRP A 211 -6.75 16.99 -1.34
C TRP A 211 -7.03 16.54 0.09
N PHE A 212 -7.89 15.52 0.27
CA PHE A 212 -8.15 14.95 1.60
C PHE A 212 -6.88 14.38 2.26
N LEU A 213 -6.10 13.59 1.51
CA LEU A 213 -4.86 12.98 1.99
C LEU A 213 -3.82 14.06 2.31
N CYS A 214 -3.67 15.04 1.42
CA CYS A 214 -2.78 16.17 1.60
C CYS A 214 -3.12 16.95 2.88
N ALA A 215 -4.37 17.36 3.07
CA ALA A 215 -4.77 18.12 4.24
C ALA A 215 -4.67 17.34 5.55
N SER A 216 -5.00 16.04 5.55
CA SER A 216 -4.81 15.19 6.72
C SER A 216 -3.35 15.15 7.16
N GLY A 217 -2.43 14.96 6.20
CA GLY A 217 -0.98 14.94 6.49
C GLY A 217 -0.44 16.31 6.88
N LEU A 218 -0.90 17.39 6.26
CA LEU A 218 -0.47 18.76 6.59
C LEU A 218 -0.86 19.14 8.02
N GLY A 219 -1.98 18.61 8.55
CA GLY A 219 -2.34 18.79 9.96
C GLY A 219 -1.28 18.23 10.90
N SER A 220 -0.79 17.02 10.62
CA SER A 220 0.29 16.40 11.36
C SER A 220 1.62 17.15 11.20
N CYS A 221 1.92 17.64 9.99
CA CYS A 221 3.11 18.45 9.76
C CYS A 221 3.09 19.75 10.60
N LEU A 222 1.95 20.42 10.73
CA LEU A 222 1.83 21.62 11.56
C LEU A 222 2.13 21.33 13.03
N GLU A 223 1.55 20.26 13.58
CA GLU A 223 1.80 19.84 14.97
C GLU A 223 3.25 19.42 15.19
N HIS A 224 3.84 18.69 14.24
CA HIS A 224 5.23 18.27 14.29
C HIS A 224 6.17 19.48 14.22
N LEU A 225 5.94 20.44 13.32
CA LEU A 225 6.73 21.66 13.27
C LEU A 225 6.65 22.45 14.58
N MET A 226 5.44 22.59 15.14
CA MET A 226 5.27 23.23 16.45
C MET A 226 5.99 22.49 17.57
N LEU A 227 6.01 21.15 17.54
CA LEU A 227 6.78 20.34 18.49
C LEU A 227 8.28 20.60 18.39
N ILE A 228 8.83 20.60 17.17
CA ILE A 228 10.27 20.85 16.94
C ILE A 228 10.64 22.24 17.47
N ILE A 229 9.81 23.26 17.22
CA ILE A 229 10.01 24.61 17.76
C ILE A 229 10.10 24.59 19.30
N LEU A 230 9.16 23.91 19.96
CA LEU A 230 9.18 23.81 21.43
C LEU A 230 10.41 23.06 21.93
N GLN A 231 10.84 22.01 21.21
CA GLN A 231 12.04 21.24 21.54
C GLN A 231 13.32 22.08 21.40
N ASN A 232 13.44 22.89 20.35
CA ASN A 232 14.56 23.81 20.17
C ASN A 232 14.68 24.77 21.36
N TYR A 233 13.58 25.40 21.77
CA TYR A 233 13.59 26.25 22.97
C TYR A 233 13.85 25.44 24.26
N ALA A 234 13.38 24.20 24.35
CA ALA A 234 13.66 23.35 25.51
C ALA A 234 15.15 23.02 25.63
N HIS A 235 15.81 22.80 24.50
CA HIS A 235 17.25 22.61 24.44
C HIS A 235 18.01 23.84 24.98
N ASN A 236 17.44 25.03 24.79
CA ASN A 236 17.95 26.31 25.31
C ASN A 236 17.50 26.63 26.75
N GLY A 237 17.06 25.61 27.51
CA GLY A 237 16.74 25.75 28.93
C GLY A 237 15.34 26.29 29.25
N TYR A 238 14.50 26.57 28.24
CA TYR A 238 13.11 26.95 28.48
C TYR A 238 12.24 25.75 28.85
N LYS A 239 11.24 25.93 29.72
CA LYS A 239 10.32 24.87 30.16
C LYS A 239 9.13 24.70 29.21
N THR A 240 9.37 24.74 27.90
CA THR A 240 8.35 24.73 26.84
C THR A 240 7.60 23.40 26.71
N LEU A 241 8.22 22.28 27.08
CA LEU A 241 7.59 20.94 27.00
C LEU A 241 6.73 20.59 28.23
N ASN A 242 6.85 21.33 29.32
CA ASN A 242 6.20 20.99 30.60
C ASN A 242 4.68 21.06 30.52
N GLY A 243 3.98 19.93 30.51
CA GLY A 243 2.52 19.85 30.46
C GLY A 243 1.95 19.88 29.03
N LEU A 244 2.75 19.50 28.05
CA LEU A 244 2.30 19.15 26.70
C LEU A 244 1.56 17.80 26.72
N GLY A 245 1.99 16.85 27.56
CA GLY A 245 1.44 15.50 27.66
C GLY A 245 2.03 14.54 26.63
N PHE A 246 1.60 13.27 26.64
CA PHE A 246 2.11 12.23 25.75
C PHE A 246 1.50 12.31 24.32
N HIS A 247 0.26 12.79 24.21
CA HIS A 247 -0.45 13.02 22.95
C HIS A 247 -1.10 14.41 22.96
N PRO A 248 -0.31 15.48 22.80
CA PRO A 248 -0.87 16.83 22.75
C PRO A 248 -1.80 17.00 21.55
N THR A 249 -2.92 17.65 21.80
CA THR A 249 -3.74 18.22 20.72
C THR A 249 -3.13 19.54 20.26
N PHE A 250 -3.47 19.99 19.05
CA PHE A 250 -3.17 21.33 18.57
C PHE A 250 -3.40 22.45 19.61
N GLU A 251 -4.50 22.39 20.37
CA GLU A 251 -4.80 23.34 21.44
C GLU A 251 -3.68 23.41 22.49
N LYS A 252 -3.08 22.27 22.84
CA LYS A 252 -1.95 22.22 23.76
C LYS A 252 -0.72 22.89 23.17
N TYR A 253 -0.47 22.75 21.87
CA TYR A 253 0.63 23.46 21.21
C TYR A 253 0.41 24.98 21.22
N VAL A 254 -0.80 25.45 20.90
CA VAL A 254 -1.15 26.88 20.95
C VAL A 254 -1.03 27.44 22.37
N GLU A 255 -1.52 26.71 23.39
CA GLU A 255 -1.34 27.07 24.81
C GLU A 255 0.13 27.25 25.19
N ARG A 256 1.05 26.49 24.58
CA ARG A 256 2.49 26.65 24.80
C ARG A 256 3.08 27.83 24.05
N PHE A 257 2.66 28.05 22.81
CA PHE A 257 3.12 29.19 22.02
C PHE A 257 2.72 30.54 22.64
N ARG A 258 1.64 30.59 23.42
CA ARG A 258 1.25 31.78 24.20
C ARG A 258 2.22 32.13 25.34
N LYS A 259 3.12 31.22 25.72
CA LYS A 259 4.06 31.43 26.82
C LYS A 259 5.41 31.89 26.29
N GLU A 260 6.18 32.55 27.15
CA GLU A 260 7.60 32.80 26.90
C GLU A 260 8.33 31.48 26.59
N PRO A 261 9.27 31.47 25.61
CA PRO A 261 9.83 32.64 24.89
C PRO A 261 9.10 33.02 23.60
N ILE A 262 8.06 32.30 23.19
CA ILE A 262 7.39 32.50 21.90
C ILE A 262 6.38 33.67 21.97
N ASN A 263 5.57 33.67 23.05
CA ASN A 263 4.64 34.74 23.41
C ASN A 263 3.79 35.28 22.24
N ILE A 264 3.05 34.39 21.57
CA ILE A 264 2.18 34.79 20.45
C ILE A 264 1.02 35.69 20.91
N SER A 265 0.68 36.67 20.08
CA SER A 265 -0.50 37.52 20.25
C SER A 265 -1.81 36.78 19.95
N SER A 266 -2.94 37.32 20.41
CA SER A 266 -4.27 36.77 20.11
C SER A 266 -4.57 36.69 18.60
N ARG A 267 -3.99 37.59 17.79
CA ARG A 267 -4.15 37.56 16.32
C ARG A 267 -3.37 36.40 15.69
N GLN A 268 -2.13 36.18 16.13
CA GLN A 268 -1.31 35.07 15.68
C GLN A 268 -1.93 33.73 16.07
N GLU A 269 -2.45 33.63 17.29
CA GLU A 269 -3.23 32.46 17.70
C GLU A 269 -4.45 32.23 16.80
N THR A 270 -5.23 33.28 16.52
CA THR A 270 -6.41 33.16 15.65
C THR A 270 -6.03 32.60 14.28
N TYR A 271 -4.90 33.07 13.73
CA TYR A 271 -4.37 32.54 12.48
C TYR A 271 -4.00 31.05 12.59
N LEU A 272 -3.24 30.65 13.62
CA LEU A 272 -2.89 29.23 13.83
C LEU A 272 -4.14 28.36 13.95
N ARG A 273 -5.17 28.82 14.66
CA ARG A 273 -6.46 28.13 14.79
C ARG A 273 -7.16 27.97 13.45
N ILE A 274 -7.19 29.00 12.61
CA ILE A 274 -7.79 28.93 11.27
C ILE A 274 -7.08 27.88 10.41
N VAL A 275 -5.74 27.90 10.41
CA VAL A 275 -4.92 26.92 9.67
C VAL A 275 -5.22 25.50 10.12
N PHE A 276 -5.33 25.25 11.43
CA PHE A 276 -5.64 23.92 11.95
C PHE A 276 -7.13 23.53 11.78
N MET A 277 -8.05 24.48 11.87
CA MET A 277 -9.47 24.25 11.61
C MET A 277 -9.72 23.83 10.16
N ALA A 278 -8.86 24.22 9.20
CA ALA A 278 -8.91 23.71 7.84
C ALA A 278 -8.80 22.17 7.81
N ARG A 279 -7.91 21.58 8.64
CA ARG A 279 -7.82 20.12 8.79
C ARG A 279 -9.11 19.53 9.36
N ASN A 280 -9.65 20.12 10.43
CA ASN A 280 -10.88 19.61 11.06
C ASN A 280 -12.12 19.75 10.16
N ALA A 281 -12.19 20.81 9.35
CA ALA A 281 -13.24 21.00 8.35
C ALA A 281 -13.19 19.89 7.29
N ILE A 282 -11.99 19.48 6.88
CA ILE A 282 -11.78 18.41 5.91
C ILE A 282 -12.06 17.04 6.52
N ASP A 283 -11.70 16.81 7.78
CA ASP A 283 -11.90 15.54 8.48
C ASP A 283 -13.39 15.29 8.81
N HIS A 284 -14.12 16.32 9.27
CA HIS A 284 -15.48 16.16 9.79
C HIS A 284 -16.61 16.58 8.84
N PHE A 285 -16.33 17.39 7.81
CA PHE A 285 -17.34 17.86 6.85
C PHE A 285 -17.03 17.45 5.40
N ASN A 286 -16.42 16.28 5.24
CA ASN A 286 -16.07 15.74 3.93
C ASN A 286 -17.30 15.36 3.10
N THR A 287 -17.83 16.30 2.32
CA THR A 287 -18.86 16.06 1.30
C THR A 287 -18.28 15.45 0.02
N GLY A 288 -17.01 15.06 0.01
CA GLY A 288 -16.26 14.64 -1.18
C GLY A 288 -15.63 15.80 -1.96
N ASN A 289 -15.96 17.05 -1.62
CA ASN A 289 -15.42 18.27 -2.21
C ASN A 289 -14.38 18.91 -1.28
N THR A 290 -13.31 18.19 -0.95
CA THR A 290 -12.13 18.84 -0.34
C THR A 290 -11.49 19.74 -1.38
N SER A 291 -11.34 21.02 -1.06
CA SER A 291 -10.91 22.02 -2.03
C SER A 291 -9.40 22.30 -1.91
N LYS A 292 -8.77 22.55 -3.05
CA LYS A 292 -7.35 22.90 -3.16
C LYS A 292 -6.98 24.10 -2.27
N GLU A 293 -7.91 25.04 -2.11
CA GLU A 293 -7.74 26.28 -1.36
C GLU A 293 -7.46 26.03 0.13
N LEU A 294 -8.01 24.95 0.69
CA LEU A 294 -7.73 24.58 2.08
C LEU A 294 -6.31 24.00 2.23
N CYS A 295 -5.87 23.18 1.28
CA CYS A 295 -4.47 22.74 1.24
C CYS A 295 -3.51 23.92 1.06
N ASP A 296 -3.85 24.89 0.21
CA ASP A 296 -3.08 26.12 0.03
C ASP A 296 -2.98 26.93 1.32
N LEU A 297 -4.08 27.09 2.05
CA LEU A 297 -4.10 27.74 3.37
C LEU A 297 -3.18 27.02 4.37
N MET A 298 -3.19 25.69 4.37
CA MET A 298 -2.36 24.90 5.28
C MET A 298 -0.86 24.97 4.92
N LEU A 299 -0.52 24.92 3.63
CA LEU A 299 0.86 25.12 3.15
C LEU A 299 1.39 26.52 3.50
N ASN A 300 0.55 27.55 3.37
CA ASN A 300 0.86 28.90 3.86
C ASN A 300 1.09 28.90 5.38
N GLY A 301 0.29 28.13 6.12
CA GLY A 301 0.44 27.95 7.56
C GLY A 301 1.79 27.36 7.95
N VAL A 302 2.21 26.28 7.29
CA VAL A 302 3.53 25.66 7.51
C VAL A 302 4.65 26.67 7.24
N SER A 303 4.61 27.33 6.08
CA SER A 303 5.62 28.34 5.71
C SER A 303 5.66 29.51 6.70
N SER A 304 4.51 30.02 7.15
CA SER A 304 4.43 31.12 8.11
C SER A 304 4.98 30.70 9.48
N ILE A 305 4.61 29.52 9.96
CA ILE A 305 5.12 29.01 11.24
C ILE A 305 6.64 28.83 11.21
N PHE A 306 7.16 28.30 10.10
CA PHE A 306 8.60 28.17 9.90
C PHE A 306 9.31 29.52 9.94
N ASN A 307 8.85 30.48 9.13
CA ASN A 307 9.50 31.78 9.03
C ASN A 307 9.39 32.60 10.32
N ASP A 308 8.22 32.60 10.97
CA ASP A 308 7.95 33.49 12.10
C ASP A 308 8.44 32.95 13.45
N TYR A 309 8.49 31.62 13.61
CA TYR A 309 8.77 30.97 14.89
C TYR A 309 9.93 29.98 14.84
N PHE A 310 10.05 29.15 13.80
CA PHE A 310 11.13 28.16 13.73
C PHE A 310 12.50 28.81 13.63
N LYS A 311 12.69 29.76 12.70
CA LYS A 311 13.98 30.46 12.56
C LYS A 311 14.45 31.11 13.86
N LYS A 312 13.54 31.79 14.58
CA LYS A 312 13.83 32.39 15.90
C LYS A 312 14.16 31.37 16.99
N SER A 313 13.59 30.16 16.90
CA SER A 313 13.90 29.08 17.84
C SER A 313 15.35 28.59 17.74
N LEU A 314 15.99 28.79 16.58
CA LEU A 314 17.41 28.49 16.38
C LEU A 314 18.33 29.63 16.85
N GLU A 315 17.90 30.88 16.74
CA GLU A 315 18.71 32.07 17.09
C GLU A 315 19.03 32.17 18.59
N ASN A 316 18.21 31.55 19.44
CA ASN A 316 18.43 31.49 20.89
C ASN A 316 19.33 30.31 21.32
N ASN A 317 19.97 29.60 20.39
CA ASN A 317 21.00 28.58 20.64
C ASN A 317 22.39 29.21 20.94
N LYS A 318 22.47 30.19 21.84
CA LYS A 318 23.75 30.75 22.31
C LYS A 318 24.04 30.39 23.76
#